data_AF-A0A0N4UDK6-F1
#
_entry.id   AF-A0A0N4UDK6-F1
#
_cell.length_a   1.000
_cell.length_b   1.000
_cell.length_c   1.000
_cell.angle_alpha   90.00
_cell.angle_beta   90.00
_cell.angle_gamma   90.00
#
_symmetry.space_group_name_H-M   'P 1'
#
loop_
_entity.id
_entity.type
_entity.pdbx_description
1 polymer ?
#
loop_
_entity_poly.entity_id
_entity_poly.type
_entity_poly.pdbx_seq_one_letter_code
_entity_poly.pdbx_strand_id
1 'polypeptide(L)'
;MKSDVGTSNFDINAQKKNLSVICTENDNFANIDPLENRRLAMKKLEAKLEQLRGNKSAHQYEEERKAKRRLSKLKSKVRKKAMKEEGSKENKGYKFQIHFFRIHLKKSKKSKRDEFTGKDYKRLLEKADKRMERIEAIREKNPEKASHIEENIRWNKSFRRVEGQKIKDDPDLLRKSLLRKQKMKEIRRKKWDKRIQFTERKQALKQEKRMSNIQKRKESIKMKKLQKARKKGRIL
;
A
#
# COMPACT_ATOMS: atom_id res chain seq x y z
N MET A 1 30.22 -1.94 53.08
CA MET A 1 29.96 -2.42 51.69
C MET A 1 28.94 -3.54 51.82
N LYS A 2 27.69 -3.44 51.38
CA LYS A 2 27.16 -3.04 50.07
C LYS A 2 25.97 -2.07 50.20
N SER A 3 25.90 -1.17 49.24
CA SER A 3 24.79 -0.28 48.91
C SER A 3 23.70 -1.02 48.14
N ASP A 4 22.43 -0.86 48.52
CA ASP A 4 21.28 -1.14 47.64
C ASP A 4 20.38 0.10 47.59
N VAL A 5 20.27 0.66 46.39
CA VAL A 5 19.52 1.88 46.07
C VAL A 5 18.07 1.47 45.79
N GLY A 6 17.21 1.65 46.80
CA GLY A 6 15.77 1.45 46.68
C GLY A 6 15.12 2.58 45.89
N THR A 7 14.67 2.28 44.68
CA THR A 7 13.80 3.14 43.87
C THR A 7 12.53 3.53 44.63
N SER A 8 12.39 4.82 44.91
CA SER A 8 11.19 5.43 45.51
C SER A 8 10.02 5.32 44.54
N ASN A 9 9.10 4.41 44.82
CA ASN A 9 7.82 4.34 44.14
C ASN A 9 6.97 5.55 44.57
N PHE A 10 6.74 6.43 43.61
CA PHE A 10 5.91 7.62 43.72
C PHE A 10 4.44 7.15 43.83
N ASP A 11 3.90 7.21 45.05
CA ASP A 11 2.56 6.69 45.37
C ASP A 11 1.46 7.54 44.72
N ILE A 12 0.84 6.98 43.69
CA ILE A 12 -0.28 7.56 42.91
C ILE A 12 -1.56 7.74 43.77
N ASN A 13 -1.59 7.18 44.99
CA ASN A 13 -2.75 7.23 45.87
C ASN A 13 -3.01 8.61 46.51
N ALA A 14 -2.04 9.52 46.54
CA ALA A 14 -2.23 10.81 47.22
C ALA A 14 -3.17 11.77 46.47
N GLN A 15 -3.27 11.70 45.14
CA GLN A 15 -4.02 12.70 44.36
C GLN A 15 -5.52 12.42 44.18
N LYS A 16 -6.01 11.22 44.56
CA LYS A 16 -7.43 10.87 44.39
C LYS A 16 -8.36 11.37 45.50
N LYS A 17 -7.83 11.96 46.59
CA LYS A 17 -8.67 12.43 47.71
C LYS A 17 -9.45 13.73 47.45
N ASN A 18 -9.14 14.50 46.41
CA ASN A 18 -9.81 15.78 46.15
C ASN A 18 -10.94 15.74 45.13
N LEU A 19 -11.33 14.55 44.63
CA LEU A 19 -12.44 14.41 43.68
C LEU A 19 -13.61 13.63 44.28
N SER A 20 -13.86 13.80 45.58
CA SER A 20 -14.96 13.18 46.31
C SER A 20 -16.02 14.21 46.70
N VAL A 21 -16.53 14.98 45.74
CA VAL A 21 -17.72 15.82 45.95
C VAL A 21 -18.53 15.80 44.66
N ILE A 22 -19.69 15.15 44.70
CA ILE A 22 -20.75 15.10 43.66
C ILE A 22 -20.55 14.00 42.60
N CYS A 23 -20.80 12.75 42.98
CA CYS A 23 -21.42 11.75 42.10
C CYS A 23 -22.43 11.02 42.98
N THR A 24 -23.70 11.21 42.66
CA THR A 24 -24.86 10.64 43.35
C THR A 24 -24.74 9.12 43.39
N GLU A 25 -24.95 8.59 44.59
CA GLU A 25 -24.94 7.20 44.98
C GLU A 25 -25.80 6.37 44.01
N ASN A 26 -25.15 5.61 43.11
CA ASN A 26 -25.57 4.32 42.53
C ASN A 26 -24.93 4.00 41.16
N ASP A 27 -23.69 4.40 40.89
CA ASP A 27 -22.95 3.85 39.74
C ASP A 27 -22.01 2.72 40.18
N ASN A 28 -22.59 1.53 40.35
CA ASN A 28 -21.85 0.27 40.49
C ASN A 28 -21.10 -0.05 39.17
N PHE A 29 -19.92 0.52 38.97
CA PHE A 29 -19.05 0.26 37.80
C PHE A 29 -18.46 -1.17 37.74
N ALA A 30 -18.87 -2.10 38.60
CA ALA A 30 -18.26 -3.43 38.72
C ALA A 30 -19.01 -4.57 38.00
N ASN A 31 -20.15 -4.32 37.33
CA ASN A 31 -20.94 -5.37 36.67
C ASN A 31 -21.53 -4.93 35.31
N ILE A 32 -20.73 -4.28 34.45
CA ILE A 32 -21.14 -4.09 33.04
C ILE A 32 -20.94 -5.41 32.29
N ASP A 33 -22.01 -6.19 32.14
CA ASP A 33 -22.04 -7.45 31.39
C ASP A 33 -21.46 -7.23 29.96
N PRO A 34 -20.48 -8.04 29.50
CA PRO A 34 -20.02 -8.03 28.10
C PRO A 34 -21.15 -8.03 27.06
N LEU A 35 -22.32 -8.58 27.40
CA LEU A 35 -23.51 -8.56 26.54
C LEU A 35 -24.10 -7.16 26.35
N GLU A 36 -24.08 -6.30 27.37
CA GLU A 36 -24.63 -4.96 27.32
C GLU A 36 -23.75 -4.01 26.48
N ASN A 37 -22.43 -4.14 26.60
CA ASN A 37 -21.47 -3.47 25.72
C ASN A 37 -21.69 -3.84 24.24
N ARG A 38 -21.97 -5.12 23.96
CA ARG A 38 -22.32 -5.59 22.61
C ARG A 38 -23.63 -4.98 22.13
N ARG A 39 -24.67 -4.92 22.97
CA ARG A 39 -25.96 -4.28 22.64
C ARG A 39 -25.78 -2.80 22.30
N LEU A 40 -25.00 -2.07 23.10
CA LEU A 40 -24.70 -0.66 22.86
C LEU A 40 -23.92 -0.46 21.55
N ALA A 41 -22.95 -1.34 21.26
CA ALA A 41 -22.20 -1.31 20.01
C ALA A 41 -23.09 -1.57 18.79
N MET A 42 -24.01 -2.54 18.88
CA MET A 42 -24.99 -2.81 17.82
C MET A 42 -25.94 -1.63 17.60
N LYS A 43 -26.45 -1.02 18.68
CA LYS A 43 -27.31 0.18 18.60
C LYS A 43 -26.58 1.36 17.96
N LYS A 44 -25.30 1.59 18.29
CA LYS A 44 -24.44 2.60 17.65
C LYS A 44 -24.20 2.31 16.17
N LEU A 45 -24.00 1.03 15.81
CA LEU A 45 -23.84 0.61 14.42
C LEU A 45 -25.13 0.86 13.63
N GLU A 46 -26.28 0.49 14.19
CA GLU A 46 -27.59 0.65 13.58
C GLU A 46 -27.95 2.13 13.36
N ALA A 47 -27.74 2.98 14.37
CA ALA A 47 -27.89 4.43 14.23
C ALA A 47 -26.94 5.02 13.15
N LYS A 48 -25.72 4.49 13.02
CA LYS A 48 -24.79 4.91 11.97
C LYS A 48 -25.23 4.44 10.59
N LEU A 49 -25.80 3.24 10.48
CA LEU A 49 -26.38 2.74 9.23
C LEU A 49 -27.62 3.54 8.84
N GLU A 50 -28.45 3.95 9.79
CA GLU A 50 -29.61 4.82 9.57
C GLU A 50 -29.18 6.21 9.08
N GLN A 51 -28.14 6.81 9.65
CA GLN A 51 -27.55 8.05 9.12
C GLN A 51 -26.96 7.89 7.70
N LEU A 52 -26.40 6.71 7.40
CA LEU A 52 -25.84 6.40 6.08
C LEU A 52 -26.90 6.00 5.05
N ARG A 53 -28.09 5.58 5.48
CA ARG A 53 -29.31 5.53 4.66
C ARG A 53 -29.77 6.97 4.37
N GLY A 54 -28.90 7.77 3.77
CA GLY A 54 -29.32 9.00 3.14
C GLY A 54 -30.29 8.63 2.01
N ASN A 55 -31.44 9.31 1.96
CA ASN A 55 -32.46 9.17 0.91
C ASN A 55 -31.97 9.61 -0.49
N LYS A 56 -30.65 9.74 -0.68
CA LYS A 56 -30.07 10.16 -1.94
C LYS A 56 -29.99 8.96 -2.87
N SER A 57 -30.69 9.02 -4.00
CA SER A 57 -30.57 7.99 -5.03
C SER A 57 -29.12 7.89 -5.51
N ALA A 58 -28.69 6.73 -6.02
CA ALA A 58 -27.34 6.55 -6.56
C ALA A 58 -26.98 7.61 -7.62
N HIS A 59 -27.98 8.05 -8.40
CA HIS A 59 -27.85 9.14 -9.36
C HIS A 59 -27.52 10.49 -8.70
N GLN A 60 -28.21 10.84 -7.60
CA GLN A 60 -27.93 12.08 -6.85
C GLN A 60 -26.52 12.08 -6.24
N TYR A 61 -26.04 10.93 -5.78
CA TYR A 61 -24.65 10.79 -5.29
C TYR A 61 -23.62 10.99 -6.40
N GLU A 62 -23.85 10.42 -7.59
CA GLU A 62 -22.97 10.57 -8.74
C GLU A 62 -22.93 12.05 -9.23
N GLU A 63 -24.08 12.73 -9.25
CA GLU A 63 -24.18 14.15 -9.60
C GLU A 63 -23.49 15.06 -8.56
N GLU A 64 -23.66 14.80 -7.25
CA GLU A 64 -22.93 15.53 -6.19
C GLU A 64 -21.40 15.33 -6.32
N ARG A 65 -20.97 14.11 -6.65
CA ARG A 65 -19.55 13.78 -6.89
C ARG A 65 -19.00 14.53 -8.12
N LYS A 66 -19.75 14.59 -9.22
CA LYS A 66 -19.38 15.36 -10.41
C LYS A 66 -19.33 16.86 -10.11
N ALA A 67 -20.29 17.40 -9.35
CA ALA A 67 -20.31 18.81 -8.94
C ALA A 67 -19.09 19.18 -8.07
N LYS A 68 -18.73 18.38 -7.06
CA LYS A 68 -17.51 18.56 -6.26
C LYS A 68 -16.25 18.55 -7.12
N ARG A 69 -16.17 17.65 -8.12
CA ARG A 69 -15.06 17.61 -9.08
C ARG A 69 -15.00 18.87 -9.96
N ARG A 70 -16.14 19.38 -10.44
CA ARG A 70 -16.23 20.63 -11.20
C ARG A 70 -15.77 21.83 -10.36
N LEU A 71 -16.25 21.94 -9.12
CA LEU A 71 -15.86 23.01 -8.19
C LEU A 71 -14.36 22.96 -7.84
N SER A 72 -13.82 21.76 -7.60
CA SER A 72 -12.38 21.57 -7.34
C SER A 72 -11.52 21.98 -8.54
N LYS A 73 -11.93 21.61 -9.76
CA LYS A 73 -11.25 22.04 -11.00
C LYS A 73 -11.33 23.56 -11.19
N LEU A 74 -12.47 24.18 -10.89
CA LEU A 74 -12.64 25.64 -10.96
C LEU A 74 -11.73 26.34 -9.95
N LYS A 75 -11.76 25.93 -8.67
CA LYS A 75 -10.89 26.47 -7.61
C LYS A 75 -9.41 26.33 -7.93
N SER A 76 -8.99 25.21 -8.52
CA SER A 76 -7.62 25.00 -8.99
C SER A 76 -7.23 25.93 -10.14
N LYS A 77 -8.13 26.19 -11.10
CA LYS A 77 -7.90 27.15 -12.18
C LYS A 77 -7.81 28.58 -11.67
N VAL A 78 -8.72 28.99 -10.78
CA VAL A 78 -8.69 30.31 -10.13
C VAL A 78 -7.39 30.51 -9.36
N ARG A 79 -6.96 29.53 -8.55
CA ARG A 79 -5.67 29.58 -7.83
C ARG A 79 -4.49 29.72 -8.80
N LYS A 80 -4.48 28.99 -9.91
CA LYS A 80 -3.42 29.10 -10.93
C LYS A 80 -3.41 30.47 -11.63
N LYS A 81 -4.59 31.06 -11.87
CA LYS A 81 -4.71 32.39 -12.47
C LYS A 81 -4.24 33.49 -11.49
N ALA A 82 -4.68 33.43 -10.23
CA ALA A 82 -4.21 34.34 -9.18
C ALA A 82 -2.68 34.27 -8.99
N MET A 83 -2.09 33.06 -8.92
CA MET A 83 -0.63 32.91 -8.84
C MET A 83 0.10 33.43 -10.08
N LYS A 84 -0.55 33.52 -11.23
CA LYS A 84 0.03 34.07 -12.46
C LYS A 84 -0.08 35.60 -12.51
N GLU A 85 -1.17 36.18 -12.00
CA GLU A 85 -1.40 37.63 -11.93
C GLU A 85 -0.60 38.31 -10.80
N GLU A 86 -0.45 37.65 -9.63
CA GLU A 86 0.43 38.15 -8.56
C GLU A 86 1.91 38.05 -8.95
N GLY A 87 2.28 37.08 -9.79
CA GLY A 87 3.66 36.92 -10.27
C GLY A 87 4.17 38.07 -11.16
N SER A 88 3.31 39.01 -11.57
CA SER A 88 3.70 40.17 -12.40
C SER A 88 3.68 41.52 -11.68
N LYS A 89 3.35 41.59 -10.37
CA LYS A 89 3.41 42.84 -9.61
C LYS A 89 4.63 42.85 -8.71
N GLU A 90 5.51 43.80 -8.98
CA GLU A 90 6.68 44.17 -8.20
C GLU A 90 6.39 44.22 -6.69
N ASN A 91 7.28 43.66 -5.86
CA ASN A 91 8.04 44.55 -4.98
C ASN A 91 9.22 43.86 -4.28
N LYS A 92 10.26 44.69 -4.18
CA LYS A 92 11.53 44.51 -3.50
C LYS A 92 11.28 44.30 -2.00
N GLY A 93 11.88 43.28 -1.42
CA GLY A 93 11.72 42.98 0.00
C GLY A 93 12.44 41.71 0.39
N TYR A 94 13.72 41.86 0.72
CA TYR A 94 14.60 40.79 1.18
C TYR A 94 14.03 40.12 2.43
N LYS A 95 13.45 38.94 2.26
CA LYS A 95 13.49 37.87 3.25
C LYS A 95 13.74 36.61 2.45
N PHE A 96 15.01 36.20 2.40
CA PHE A 96 15.49 34.98 1.76
C PHE A 96 14.95 33.75 2.51
N GLN A 97 13.63 33.59 2.54
CA GLN A 97 13.03 32.29 2.66
C GLN A 97 13.37 31.64 1.33
N ILE A 98 14.36 30.75 1.33
CA ILE A 98 14.75 29.95 0.17
C ILE A 98 13.53 29.10 -0.18
N HIS A 99 12.56 29.72 -0.84
CA HIS A 99 11.56 29.02 -1.60
C HIS A 99 12.39 28.46 -2.73
N PHE A 100 12.76 27.18 -2.58
CA PHE A 100 13.29 26.37 -3.65
C PHE A 100 12.23 26.38 -4.74
N PHE A 101 12.19 27.44 -5.54
CA PHE A 101 11.56 27.46 -6.83
C PHE A 101 12.28 26.33 -7.54
N ARG A 102 11.62 25.18 -7.53
CA ARG A 102 12.05 23.99 -8.24
C ARG A 102 12.02 24.40 -9.69
N ILE A 103 13.13 24.97 -10.18
CA ILE A 103 13.32 25.24 -11.59
C ILE A 103 13.27 23.86 -12.20
N HIS A 104 12.09 23.47 -12.67
CA HIS A 104 11.91 22.28 -13.44
C HIS A 104 12.55 22.60 -14.78
N LEU A 105 13.89 22.47 -14.88
CA LEU A 105 14.57 22.40 -16.16
C LEU A 105 13.97 21.21 -16.90
N LYS A 106 12.99 21.50 -17.75
CA LYS A 106 12.35 20.49 -18.59
C LYS A 106 13.43 20.00 -19.54
N LYS A 107 14.01 18.83 -19.26
CA LYS A 107 14.88 18.12 -20.19
C LYS A 107 14.28 18.19 -21.60
N SER A 108 15.08 18.66 -22.57
CA SER A 108 14.65 18.79 -23.95
C SER A 108 14.17 17.44 -24.51
N LYS A 109 13.29 17.48 -25.53
CA LYS A 109 12.82 16.24 -26.18
C LYS A 109 14.00 15.42 -26.75
N LYS A 110 15.09 16.09 -27.15
CA LYS A 110 16.33 15.46 -27.65
C LYS A 110 17.04 14.68 -26.54
N SER A 111 17.28 15.28 -25.37
CA SER A 111 18.01 14.59 -24.28
C SER A 111 17.24 13.40 -23.70
N LYS A 112 15.90 13.42 -23.75
CA LYS A 112 15.07 12.28 -23.36
C LYS A 112 15.09 11.15 -24.39
N ARG A 113 15.32 11.46 -25.68
CA ARG A 113 15.24 10.48 -26.77
C ARG A 113 16.36 9.44 -26.72
N ASP A 114 17.53 9.80 -26.20
CA ASP A 114 18.68 8.88 -26.12
C ASP A 114 18.99 8.45 -24.66
N GLU A 115 18.07 8.70 -23.73
CA GLU A 115 18.19 8.30 -22.33
C GLU A 115 17.64 6.88 -22.08
N PHE A 116 18.49 5.86 -22.01
CA PHE A 116 18.08 4.48 -21.73
C PHE A 116 18.08 4.17 -20.23
N THR A 117 17.21 4.86 -19.52
CA THR A 117 16.99 4.68 -18.08
C THR A 117 15.65 3.99 -17.83
N GLY A 118 15.50 3.37 -16.66
CA GLY A 118 14.23 2.76 -16.22
C GLY A 118 14.20 1.24 -16.22
N LYS A 119 13.00 0.69 -16.05
CA LYS A 119 12.75 -0.76 -15.81
C LYS A 119 11.81 -1.39 -16.85
N ASP A 120 11.40 -0.63 -17.86
CA ASP A 120 10.48 -1.06 -18.91
C ASP A 120 11.25 -1.56 -20.14
N TYR A 121 11.81 -2.76 -20.01
CA TYR A 121 12.69 -3.35 -21.03
C TYR A 121 12.07 -3.44 -22.43
N LYS A 122 10.74 -3.61 -22.54
CA LYS A 122 10.03 -3.58 -23.85
C LYS A 122 10.16 -2.23 -24.53
N ARG A 123 9.88 -1.14 -23.80
CA ARG A 123 10.02 0.24 -24.30
C ARG A 123 11.47 0.61 -24.57
N LEU A 124 12.40 0.10 -23.76
CA LEU A 124 13.84 0.31 -24.00
C LEU A 124 14.30 -0.38 -25.28
N LEU A 125 13.78 -1.57 -25.59
CA LEU A 125 14.10 -2.28 -26.83
C LEU A 125 13.57 -1.53 -28.05
N GLU A 126 12.29 -1.16 -28.05
CA GLU A 126 11.71 -0.31 -29.11
C GLU A 126 12.47 1.01 -29.29
N LYS A 127 13.02 1.57 -28.21
CA LYS A 127 13.83 2.78 -28.24
C LYS A 127 15.22 2.54 -28.83
N ALA A 128 15.81 1.37 -28.61
CA ALA A 128 17.08 0.97 -29.20
C ALA A 128 16.91 0.81 -30.71
N ASP A 129 15.86 0.09 -31.13
CA ASP A 129 15.52 -0.13 -32.55
C ASP A 129 15.30 1.22 -33.27
N LYS A 130 14.43 2.08 -32.72
CA LYS A 130 14.19 3.45 -33.25
C LYS A 130 15.42 4.36 -33.23
N ARG A 131 16.44 4.05 -32.43
CA ARG A 131 17.70 4.80 -32.42
C ARG A 131 18.60 4.31 -33.55
N MET A 132 18.70 2.99 -33.74
CA MET A 132 19.44 2.40 -34.85
C MET A 132 18.84 2.83 -36.20
N GLU A 133 17.53 2.66 -36.39
CA GLU A 133 16.82 3.09 -37.62
C GLU A 133 17.07 4.57 -37.97
N ARG A 134 17.10 5.43 -36.96
CA ARG A 134 17.35 6.87 -37.14
C ARG A 134 18.79 7.15 -37.57
N ILE A 135 19.75 6.48 -36.95
CA ILE A 135 21.16 6.67 -37.28
C ILE A 135 21.42 6.14 -38.70
N GLU A 136 20.85 5.00 -39.05
CA GLU A 136 20.94 4.41 -40.39
C GLU A 136 20.32 5.33 -41.45
N ALA A 137 19.11 5.85 -41.21
CA ALA A 137 18.47 6.80 -42.12
C ALA A 137 19.23 8.14 -42.28
N ILE A 138 20.04 8.53 -41.29
CA ILE A 138 20.93 9.69 -41.41
C ILE A 138 22.20 9.30 -42.17
N ARG A 139 22.74 8.11 -41.93
CA ARG A 139 23.94 7.58 -42.59
C ARG A 139 23.78 7.48 -44.09
N GLU A 140 22.60 7.04 -44.55
CA GLU A 140 22.25 6.97 -45.98
C GLU A 140 22.27 8.36 -46.65
N LYS A 141 21.86 9.41 -45.94
CA LYS A 141 21.80 10.78 -46.47
C LYS A 141 23.12 11.54 -46.33
N ASN A 142 23.77 11.41 -45.18
CA ASN A 142 25.01 12.09 -44.84
C ASN A 142 25.80 11.28 -43.79
N PRO A 143 26.88 10.58 -44.20
CA PRO A 143 27.65 9.73 -43.30
C PRO A 143 28.44 10.51 -42.24
N GLU A 144 28.87 11.74 -42.53
CA GLU A 144 29.61 12.59 -41.57
C GLU A 144 28.72 13.00 -40.39
N LYS A 145 27.49 13.45 -40.69
CA LYS A 145 26.50 13.82 -39.66
C LYS A 145 26.13 12.62 -38.79
N ALA A 146 26.03 11.42 -39.36
CA ALA A 146 25.78 10.21 -38.59
C ALA A 146 26.92 9.93 -37.59
N SER A 147 28.17 9.99 -38.06
CA SER A 147 29.37 9.78 -37.24
C SER A 147 29.45 10.78 -36.06
N HIS A 148 29.19 12.06 -36.32
CA HIS A 148 29.15 13.08 -35.28
C HIS A 148 28.03 12.85 -34.25
N ILE A 149 26.87 12.35 -34.69
CA ILE A 149 25.77 11.99 -33.77
C ILE A 149 26.16 10.78 -32.90
N GLU A 150 26.75 9.75 -33.49
CA GLU A 150 27.22 8.57 -32.74
C GLU A 150 28.26 8.94 -31.68
N GLU A 151 29.24 9.76 -32.05
CA GLU A 151 30.25 10.29 -31.13
C GLU A 151 29.62 11.07 -29.98
N ASN A 152 28.72 12.01 -30.29
CA ASN A 152 27.98 12.76 -29.26
C ASN A 152 27.23 11.84 -28.31
N ILE A 153 26.59 10.78 -28.81
CA ILE A 153 25.87 9.85 -27.93
C ILE A 153 26.86 9.02 -27.10
N ARG A 154 28.00 8.61 -27.67
CA ARG A 154 29.06 7.89 -26.95
C ARG A 154 29.62 8.72 -25.79
N TRP A 155 29.88 10.00 -26.00
CA TRP A 155 30.32 10.92 -24.94
C TRP A 155 29.23 11.13 -23.89
N ASN A 156 28.00 11.43 -24.31
CA ASN A 156 26.86 11.59 -23.38
C ASN A 156 26.60 10.34 -22.54
N LYS A 157 26.75 9.15 -23.12
CA LYS A 157 26.68 7.86 -22.42
C LYS A 157 27.77 7.78 -21.34
N SER A 158 28.99 8.17 -21.68
CA SER A 158 30.12 8.14 -20.75
C SER A 158 29.93 9.12 -19.60
N PHE A 159 29.54 10.37 -19.88
CA PHE A 159 29.24 11.37 -18.85
C PHE A 159 28.14 10.93 -17.89
N ARG A 160 27.03 10.36 -18.41
CA ARG A 160 25.94 9.84 -17.57
C ARG A 160 26.37 8.66 -16.70
N ARG A 161 27.27 7.81 -17.20
CA ARG A 161 27.82 6.71 -16.40
C ARG A 161 28.69 7.24 -15.26
N VAL A 162 29.50 8.27 -15.51
CA VAL A 162 30.27 8.98 -14.47
C VAL A 162 29.35 9.62 -13.43
N GLU A 163 28.22 10.20 -13.86
CA GLU A 163 27.16 10.73 -12.98
C GLU A 163 26.47 9.62 -12.13
N GLY A 164 26.80 8.34 -12.34
CA GLY A 164 26.20 7.21 -11.63
C GLY A 164 24.88 6.72 -12.22
N GLN A 165 24.45 7.25 -13.37
CA GLN A 165 23.23 6.80 -14.04
C GLN A 165 23.48 5.45 -14.73
N LYS A 166 22.65 4.44 -14.41
CA LYS A 166 22.70 3.12 -15.05
C LYS A 166 22.07 3.18 -16.45
N ILE A 167 22.89 3.00 -17.47
CA ILE A 167 22.51 3.05 -18.87
C ILE A 167 22.29 1.63 -19.41
N LYS A 168 21.15 1.40 -20.05
CA LYS A 168 20.71 0.09 -20.54
C LYS A 168 20.45 0.11 -22.05
N ASP A 169 21.49 0.36 -22.82
CA ASP A 169 21.39 0.52 -24.28
C ASP A 169 21.38 -0.82 -25.03
N ASP A 170 22.01 -1.86 -24.47
CA ASP A 170 22.34 -3.06 -25.24
C ASP A 170 21.09 -3.94 -25.50
N PRO A 171 20.67 -4.15 -26.76
CA PRO A 171 19.43 -4.85 -27.09
C PRO A 171 19.41 -6.29 -26.56
N ASP A 172 20.54 -7.00 -26.59
CA ASP A 172 20.61 -8.38 -26.11
C ASP A 172 20.46 -8.49 -24.60
N LEU A 173 21.02 -7.54 -23.85
CA LEU A 173 20.81 -7.48 -22.40
C LEU A 173 19.37 -7.10 -22.06
N LEU A 174 18.72 -6.27 -22.87
CA LEU A 174 17.30 -5.93 -22.73
C LEU A 174 16.42 -7.16 -22.97
N ARG A 175 16.66 -7.93 -24.04
CA ARG A 175 15.99 -9.20 -24.33
C ARG A 175 16.18 -10.23 -23.20
N LYS A 176 17.42 -10.45 -22.76
CA LYS A 176 17.74 -11.32 -21.60
C LYS A 176 17.02 -10.86 -20.33
N SER A 177 16.91 -9.55 -20.11
CA SER A 177 16.21 -8.99 -18.96
C SER A 177 14.69 -9.18 -19.01
N LEU A 178 14.08 -9.19 -20.21
CA LEU A 178 12.67 -9.56 -20.38
C LEU A 178 12.43 -11.02 -19.99
N LEU A 179 13.27 -11.94 -20.48
CA LEU A 179 13.18 -13.37 -20.14
C LEU A 179 13.34 -13.59 -18.63
N ARG A 180 14.33 -12.94 -18.00
CA ARG A 180 14.50 -12.97 -16.54
C ARG A 180 13.25 -12.46 -15.81
N LYS A 181 12.64 -11.37 -16.28
CA LYS A 181 11.42 -10.82 -15.68
C LYS A 181 10.24 -11.79 -15.79
N GLN A 182 10.11 -12.50 -16.91
CA GLN A 182 9.09 -13.54 -17.10
C GLN A 182 9.33 -14.73 -16.17
N LYS A 183 10.55 -15.30 -16.15
CA LYS A 183 10.92 -16.40 -15.24
C LYS A 183 10.67 -16.05 -13.77
N MET A 184 11.02 -14.83 -13.35
CA MET A 184 10.77 -14.38 -11.97
C MET A 184 9.28 -14.26 -11.64
N LYS A 185 8.42 -13.88 -12.61
CA LYS A 185 6.97 -13.89 -12.41
C LYS A 185 6.45 -15.31 -12.22
N GLU A 186 6.92 -16.25 -13.03
CA GLU A 186 6.55 -17.66 -12.93
C GLU A 186 6.96 -18.27 -11.58
N ILE A 187 8.21 -18.05 -11.15
CA ILE A 187 8.70 -18.50 -9.84
C ILE A 187 7.84 -17.93 -8.71
N ARG A 188 7.48 -16.64 -8.77
CA ARG A 188 6.62 -16.01 -7.77
C ARG A 188 5.23 -16.62 -7.75
N ARG A 189 4.64 -16.91 -8.92
CA ARG A 189 3.37 -17.61 -9.05
C ARG A 189 3.43 -18.99 -8.40
N LYS A 190 4.40 -19.83 -8.79
CA LYS A 190 4.61 -21.16 -8.19
C LYS A 190 4.80 -21.10 -6.67
N LYS A 191 5.57 -20.12 -6.17
CA LYS A 191 5.76 -19.93 -4.72
C LYS A 191 4.47 -19.52 -4.01
N TRP A 192 3.62 -18.73 -4.66
CA TRP A 192 2.31 -18.35 -4.13
C TRP A 192 1.36 -19.55 -4.10
N ASP A 193 1.28 -20.32 -5.19
CA ASP A 193 0.44 -21.52 -5.28
C ASP A 193 0.84 -22.56 -4.22
N LYS A 194 2.16 -22.79 -4.04
CA LYS A 194 2.68 -23.65 -2.96
C LYS A 194 2.27 -23.19 -1.56
N ARG A 195 2.22 -21.87 -1.31
CA ARG A 195 1.78 -21.33 -0.02
C ARG A 195 0.29 -21.56 0.22
N ILE A 196 -0.54 -21.40 -0.82
CA ILE A 196 -1.98 -21.69 -0.75
C ILE A 196 -2.18 -23.17 -0.41
N GLN A 197 -1.62 -24.07 -1.21
CA GLN A 197 -1.73 -25.52 -0.99
C GLN A 197 -1.25 -25.94 0.39
N PHE A 198 -0.13 -25.38 0.86
CA PHE A 198 0.37 -25.64 2.20
C PHE A 198 -0.61 -25.20 3.29
N THR A 199 -1.22 -24.02 3.13
CA THR A 199 -2.21 -23.48 4.07
C THR A 199 -3.47 -24.33 4.10
N GLU A 200 -4.00 -24.69 2.93
CA GLU A 200 -5.17 -25.56 2.78
C GLU A 200 -4.91 -26.93 3.40
N ARG A 201 -3.74 -27.54 3.14
CA ARG A 201 -3.35 -28.80 3.77
C ARG A 201 -3.32 -28.68 5.30
N LYS A 202 -2.77 -27.59 5.84
CA LYS A 202 -2.74 -27.37 7.30
C LYS A 202 -4.14 -27.19 7.88
N GLN A 203 -5.05 -26.53 7.17
CA GLN A 203 -6.45 -26.38 7.57
C GLN A 203 -7.17 -27.74 7.53
N ALA A 204 -7.00 -28.52 6.46
CA ALA A 204 -7.58 -29.85 6.31
C ALA A 204 -7.14 -30.79 7.44
N LEU A 205 -5.85 -30.84 7.76
CA LEU A 205 -5.32 -31.67 8.86
C LEU A 205 -5.91 -31.27 10.23
N LYS A 206 -6.10 -29.97 10.49
CA LYS A 206 -6.75 -29.51 11.72
C LYS A 206 -8.22 -29.93 11.76
N GLN A 207 -8.92 -29.83 10.64
CA GLN A 207 -10.33 -30.22 10.55
C GLN A 207 -10.49 -31.73 10.69
N GLU A 208 -9.63 -32.53 10.06
CA GLU A 208 -9.60 -33.99 10.19
C GLU A 208 -9.39 -34.41 11.65
N LYS A 209 -8.41 -33.81 12.34
CA LYS A 209 -8.19 -34.05 13.79
C LYS A 209 -9.43 -33.71 14.61
N ARG A 210 -10.10 -32.59 14.31
CA ARG A 210 -11.35 -32.18 14.98
C ARG A 210 -12.46 -33.21 14.75
N MET A 211 -12.64 -33.68 13.52
CA MET A 211 -13.66 -34.69 13.17
C MET A 211 -13.37 -36.02 13.86
N SER A 212 -12.13 -36.49 13.86
CA SER A 212 -11.72 -37.70 14.58
C SER A 212 -11.98 -37.58 16.09
N ASN A 213 -11.67 -36.44 16.70
CA ASN A 213 -11.95 -36.20 18.12
C ASN A 213 -13.45 -36.20 18.44
N ILE A 214 -14.27 -35.58 17.58
CA ILE A 214 -15.74 -35.59 17.73
C ILE A 214 -16.27 -37.02 17.60
N GLN A 215 -15.77 -37.79 16.64
CA GLN A 215 -16.18 -39.17 16.41
C GLN A 215 -15.83 -40.07 17.61
N LYS A 216 -14.59 -40.00 18.10
CA LYS A 216 -14.16 -40.69 19.34
C LYS A 216 -15.04 -40.31 20.53
N ARG A 217 -15.42 -39.03 20.67
CA ARG A 217 -16.34 -38.59 21.73
C ARG A 217 -17.72 -39.23 21.57
N LYS A 218 -18.30 -39.23 20.36
CA LYS A 218 -19.60 -39.88 20.07
C LYS A 218 -19.56 -41.37 20.39
N GLU A 219 -18.52 -42.07 19.94
CA GLU A 219 -18.30 -43.49 20.21
C GLU A 219 -18.15 -43.77 21.70
N SER A 220 -17.37 -42.97 22.43
CA SER A 220 -17.23 -43.12 23.88
C SER A 220 -18.56 -42.95 24.62
N ILE A 221 -19.41 -42.02 24.18
CA ILE A 221 -20.75 -41.82 24.76
C ILE A 221 -21.63 -43.04 24.44
N LYS A 222 -21.61 -43.55 23.21
CA LYS A 222 -22.34 -44.75 22.79
C LYS A 222 -21.90 -45.97 23.62
N MET A 223 -20.60 -46.19 23.76
CA MET A 223 -20.03 -47.29 24.55
C MET A 223 -20.39 -47.18 26.03
N LYS A 224 -20.33 -45.98 26.62
CA LYS A 224 -20.78 -45.74 28.01
C LYS A 224 -22.28 -46.06 28.19
N LYS A 225 -23.13 -45.69 27.22
CA LYS A 225 -24.56 -46.05 27.24
C LYS A 225 -24.78 -47.56 27.14
N LEU A 226 -24.06 -48.23 26.23
CA LEU A 226 -24.11 -49.69 26.05
C LEU A 226 -23.67 -50.43 27.32
N GLN A 227 -22.55 -50.03 27.94
CA GLN A 227 -22.07 -50.61 29.20
C GLN A 227 -23.07 -50.40 30.34
N LYS A 228 -23.70 -49.23 30.45
CA LYS A 228 -24.75 -48.99 31.45
C LYS A 228 -25.97 -49.87 31.24
N ALA A 229 -26.38 -50.12 30.00
CA ALA A 229 -27.51 -51.00 29.70
C ALA A 229 -27.20 -52.47 30.01
N ARG A 230 -25.99 -52.96 29.67
CA ARG A 230 -25.50 -54.29 30.06
C ARG A 230 -25.47 -54.48 31.57
N LYS A 231 -24.91 -53.54 32.33
CA LYS A 231 -24.89 -53.59 33.82
C LYS A 231 -26.29 -53.64 34.44
N LYS A 232 -27.31 -53.12 33.76
CA LYS A 232 -28.70 -53.18 34.22
C LYS A 232 -29.50 -54.35 33.62
N GLY A 233 -28.85 -55.31 32.96
CA GLY A 233 -29.50 -56.48 32.34
C GLY A 233 -30.43 -56.15 31.15
N ARG A 234 -30.37 -54.95 30.58
CA ARG A 234 -31.25 -54.53 29.46
C ARG A 234 -30.76 -54.99 28.09
N ILE A 235 -29.49 -55.39 28.00
CA ILE A 235 -28.83 -55.89 26.80
C ILE A 235 -28.02 -57.10 27.25
N LEU A 236 -28.27 -58.25 26.63
CA LEU A 236 -27.50 -59.48 26.82
C LEU A 236 -26.06 -59.29 26.31
#